data_AF-A0AAP5V2G7-F1
#
_entry.id   AF-A0AAP5V2G7-F1
#
_cell.length_a   1.000
_cell.length_b   1.000
_cell.length_c   1.000
_cell.angle_alpha   90.00
_cell.angle_beta   90.00
_cell.angle_gamma   90.00
#
_symmetry.space_group_name_H-M   'P 1'
#
loop_
_entity.id
_entity.type
_entity.pdbx_description
1 polymer ?
#
loop_
_entity_poly.entity_id
_entity_poly.type
_entity_poly.pdbx_seq_one_letter_code
_entity_poly.pdbx_strand_id
1 'polypeptide(L)' 'MKESEKIRFIQNEVLTAAEVAELLGVTRQRVSQLNSGGRLKAVKKVGTVALFLLEHVQALKKELEAERKKYRPYDQ' A
#
# COMPACT_ATOMS: atom_id res chain seq x y z
N MET A 1 5.54 20.77 -14.08
CA MET A 1 5.44 19.33 -14.47
C MET A 1 4.66 19.21 -15.76
N LYS A 2 5.30 18.73 -16.83
CA LYS A 2 4.71 18.41 -18.13
C LYS A 2 3.68 17.29 -17.97
N GLU A 3 2.77 17.16 -18.94
CA GLU A 3 1.75 16.11 -18.92
C GLU A 3 2.35 14.69 -18.85
N SER A 4 3.39 14.44 -19.64
CA SER A 4 4.13 13.16 -19.62
C SER A 4 4.70 12.81 -18.25
N GLU A 5 5.17 13.80 -17.49
CA GLU A 5 5.68 13.62 -16.13
C GLU A 5 4.54 13.29 -15.15
N LYS A 6 3.36 13.89 -15.30
CA LYS A 6 2.16 13.56 -14.51
C LYS A 6 1.72 12.13 -14.73
N ILE A 7 1.68 11.70 -15.99
CA ILE A 7 1.29 10.33 -16.35
C ILE A 7 2.27 9.33 -15.74
N ARG A 8 3.58 9.55 -15.89
CA ARG A 8 4.61 8.70 -15.28
C ARG A 8 4.51 8.63 -13.76
N PHE A 9 4.27 9.77 -13.11
CA PHE A 9 4.07 9.79 -11.67
C PHE A 9 2.87 8.93 -11.25
N ILE A 10 1.71 9.10 -11.92
CA ILE A 10 0.52 8.31 -11.59
C ILE A 10 0.76 6.82 -11.83
N GLN A 11 1.44 6.45 -12.92
CA GLN A 11 1.71 5.05 -13.25
C GLN A 11 2.69 4.36 -12.29
N ASN A 12 3.69 5.09 -11.78
CA ASN A 12 4.76 4.50 -10.99
C ASN A 12 4.57 4.67 -9.49
N GLU A 13 3.99 5.79 -9.06
CA GLU A 13 3.94 6.19 -7.65
C GLU A 13 2.55 6.06 -7.03
N VAL A 14 1.51 5.80 -7.84
CA VAL A 14 0.14 5.65 -7.36
C VAL A 14 -0.33 4.22 -7.60
N LEU A 15 -0.75 3.56 -6.53
CA LEU A 15 -1.22 2.19 -6.54
C LEU A 15 -2.72 2.11 -6.27
N THR A 16 -3.38 1.18 -6.93
CA THR A 16 -4.73 0.71 -6.61
C THR A 16 -4.69 -0.28 -5.43
N ALA A 17 -5.85 -0.54 -4.82
CA ALA A 17 -5.96 -1.55 -3.76
C ALA A 17 -5.53 -2.97 -4.21
N ALA A 18 -5.59 -3.27 -5.50
CA ALA A 18 -5.14 -4.54 -6.07
C ALA A 18 -3.61 -4.66 -6.04
N GLU A 19 -2.92 -3.66 -6.58
CA GLU A 19 -1.45 -3.63 -6.61
C GLU A 19 -0.85 -3.58 -5.20
N VAL A 20 -1.51 -2.86 -4.28
CA VAL A 20 -1.12 -2.88 -2.85
C VAL A 20 -1.22 -4.28 -2.25
N ALA A 21 -2.29 -5.00 -2.55
CA ALA A 21 -2.50 -6.35 -2.05
C ALA A 21 -1.40 -7.31 -2.53
N GLU A 22 -1.04 -7.22 -3.82
CA GLU A 22 0.05 -7.99 -4.42
C GLU A 22 1.41 -7.62 -3.79
N LEU A 23 1.71 -6.33 -3.65
CA LEU A 23 3.00 -5.86 -3.12
C LEU A 23 3.25 -6.25 -1.66
N LEU A 24 2.19 -6.26 -0.85
CA LEU A 24 2.21 -6.67 0.56
C LEU A 24 2.01 -8.18 0.77
N GLY A 25 1.63 -8.93 -0.26
CA GLY A 25 1.30 -10.35 -0.17
C GLY A 25 0.09 -10.63 0.73
N VAL A 26 -0.96 -9.81 0.63
CA VAL A 26 -2.20 -9.92 1.44
C VAL A 26 -3.44 -9.87 0.54
N THR A 27 -4.61 -10.12 1.12
CA THR A 27 -5.88 -10.00 0.38
C THR A 27 -6.32 -8.54 0.25
N ARG A 28 -7.14 -8.22 -0.77
CA ARG A 28 -7.76 -6.88 -0.92
C ARG A 28 -8.60 -6.48 0.31
N GLN A 29 -9.26 -7.45 0.94
CA GLN A 29 -10.00 -7.20 2.18
C GLN A 29 -9.06 -6.74 3.30
N ARG A 30 -7.88 -7.34 3.41
CA ARG A 30 -6.86 -6.91 4.38
C ARG A 30 -6.37 -5.50 4.09
N VAL A 31 -6.17 -5.13 2.82
CA VAL A 31 -5.85 -3.74 2.43
C VAL A 31 -6.95 -2.78 2.90
N SER A 32 -8.22 -3.14 2.70
CA SER A 32 -9.33 -2.30 3.19
C SER A 32 -9.33 -2.13 4.70
N GLN A 33 -9.01 -3.18 5.46
CA GLN A 33 -8.89 -3.12 6.92
C GLN A 33 -7.71 -2.24 7.36
N LEU A 34 -6.56 -2.34 6.67
CA LEU A 34 -5.39 -1.49 6.93
C LEU A 34 -5.73 -0.01 6.68
N ASN A 35 -6.52 0.25 5.64
CA ASN A 35 -6.99 1.59 5.31
C ASN A 35 -8.00 2.12 6.35
N SER A 36 -9.01 1.34 6.73
CA SER A 36 -9.98 1.76 7.74
C SER A 36 -9.36 1.87 9.14
N GLY A 37 -8.33 1.08 9.44
CA GLY A 37 -7.57 1.13 10.69
C GLY A 37 -6.48 2.20 10.72
N GLY A 38 -6.32 3.00 9.67
CA GLY A 38 -5.38 4.12 9.62
C GLY A 38 -3.90 3.76 9.45
N ARG A 39 -3.55 2.46 9.43
CA ARG A 39 -2.17 1.98 9.15
C ARG A 39 -1.74 2.22 7.71
N LEU A 40 -2.70 2.27 6.80
CA LEU A 40 -2.51 2.73 5.44
C LEU A 40 -3.52 3.84 5.17
N LYS A 41 -3.17 4.85 4.36
CA LYS A 41 -4.10 5.93 4.03
C LYS A 41 -4.19 6.09 2.52
N ALA A 42 -5.39 5.91 1.99
CA ALA A 42 -5.69 6.24 0.60
C ALA A 42 -5.54 7.76 0.40
N VAL A 43 -4.80 8.16 -0.64
CA VAL A 43 -4.69 9.57 -1.05
C VAL A 43 -5.93 10.04 -1.79
N LYS A 44 -6.67 9.11 -2.40
CA LYS A 44 -7.95 9.37 -3.03
C LYS A 44 -8.84 8.14 -2.92
N LYS A 45 -10.10 8.36 -2.57
CA LYS A 45 -11.13 7.32 -2.57
C LYS A 45 -12.37 7.82 -3.31
N VAL A 46 -12.82 7.08 -4.31
CA VAL A 46 -14.04 7.36 -5.08
C VAL A 46 -14.84 6.07 -5.15
N GLY A 47 -15.96 6.02 -4.42
CA GLY A 47 -16.74 4.78 -4.26
C GLY A 47 -15.88 3.63 -3.70
N THR A 48 -15.76 2.56 -4.48
CA THR A 48 -14.98 1.36 -4.14
C THR A 48 -13.51 1.45 -4.56
N VAL A 49 -13.12 2.46 -5.34
CA VAL A 49 -11.75 2.65 -5.80
C VAL A 49 -10.98 3.46 -4.76
N ALA A 50 -9.86 2.91 -4.29
CA ALA A 50 -8.91 3.60 -3.43
C ALA A 50 -7.53 3.62 -4.10
N LEU A 51 -6.91 4.79 -4.10
CA LEU A 51 -5.57 5.05 -4.60
C LEU A 51 -4.64 5.35 -3.43
N PHE A 52 -3.44 4.82 -3.49
CA PHE A 52 -2.42 4.89 -2.44
C PHE A 52 -1.10 5.37 -3.04
N LEU A 53 -0.27 6.02 -2.25
CA LEU A 53 1.11 6.31 -2.67
C LEU A 53 1.99 5.09 -2.42
N LEU A 54 2.84 4.76 -3.38
CA LEU A 54 3.81 3.67 -3.30
C LEU A 54 4.69 3.82 -2.04
N GLU A 55 5.18 5.03 -1.77
CA GLU A 55 6.01 5.35 -0.60
C GLU A 55 5.35 4.91 0.72
N HIS A 56 4.08 5.24 0.93
CA HIS A 56 3.36 4.87 2.15
C HIS A 56 3.19 3.35 2.28
N VAL A 57 2.97 2.67 1.15
CA VAL A 57 2.80 1.21 1.14
C VAL A 57 4.15 0.52 1.43
N GLN A 58 5.25 1.04 0.89
CA GLN A 58 6.59 0.53 1.18
C GLN A 58 7.00 0.75 2.64
N ALA A 59 6.66 1.91 3.23
CA ALA A 59 6.88 2.16 4.65
C ALA A 59 6.15 1.12 5.51
N LEU A 60 4.86 0.89 5.23
CA LEU A 60 4.08 -0.14 5.92
C LEU A 60 4.66 -1.55 5.72
N LYS A 61 5.15 -1.89 4.53
CA LYS A 61 5.79 -3.19 4.28
C LYS A 61 6.98 -3.41 5.21
N LYS A 62 7.86 -2.41 5.33
CA LYS A 62 9.04 -2.47 6.21
C LYS A 62 8.64 -2.62 7.68
N GLU A 63 7.61 -1.89 8.13
CA GLU A 63 7.07 -2.02 9.48
C GLU A 63 6.55 -3.45 9.74
N LEU A 64 5.77 -4.00 8.81
CA LEU A 64 5.23 -5.36 8.94
C LEU A 64 6.33 -6.43 8.95
N GLU A 65 7.37 -6.27 8.14
CA GLU A 65 8.54 -7.16 8.15
C GLU A 65 9.33 -7.08 9.46
N ALA A 66 9.48 -5.86 10.02
CA ALA A 66 10.11 -5.67 11.32
C ALA A 66 9.28 -6.27 12.47
N GLU A 67 7.95 -6.09 12.45
CA GLU A 67 7.03 -6.70 13.42
C GLU A 67 7.10 -8.23 13.35
N ARG A 68 7.16 -8.82 12.15
CA ARG A 68 7.33 -10.28 11.97
C ARG A 68 8.61 -10.78 12.61
N LYS A 69 9.75 -10.11 12.36
CA LYS A 69 11.04 -10.47 12.99
C LYS A 69 10.98 -10.37 14.51
N LYS A 70 10.33 -9.33 15.04
CA LYS A 70 10.22 -9.09 16.49
C LYS A 70 9.35 -10.11 17.21
N TYR A 71 8.20 -10.47 16.64
CA TYR A 71 7.20 -11.31 17.32
C TYR A 71 7.17 -12.77 16.86
N ARG A 72 7.81 -13.09 15.72
CA ARG A 72 7.91 -14.46 15.18
C ARG A 72 9.31 -14.75 14.63
N PRO A 73 10.35 -14.70 15.48
CA PRO A 73 11.73 -14.96 15.04
C PRO A 73 11.99 -16.41 14.60
N TYR A 74 11.07 -17.35 14.88
CA TYR A 74 11.23 -18.79 14.62
C TYR A 74 10.47 -19.30 13.39
N ASP A 75 9.79 -18.44 12.62
CA ASP A 75 9.04 -18.81 11.39
C ASP A 75 9.94 -18.81 10.12
N GLN A 76 11.29 -18.83 10.27
CA GLN A 76 12.26 -18.89 9.16
C GLN A 76 12.87 -20.28 9.00
#